data_AF-A0A6I1EVK0-F1
#
_entry.id   AF-A0A6I1EVK0-F1
#
_cell.length_a   1.000
_cell.length_b   1.000
_cell.length_c   1.000
_cell.angle_alpha   90.00
_cell.angle_beta   90.00
_cell.angle_gamma   90.00
#
_symmetry.space_group_name_H-M   'P 1'
#
loop_
_entity.id
_entity.type
_entity.pdbx_description
1 polymer ?
#
loop_
_entity_poly.entity_id
_entity_poly.type
_entity_poly.pdbx_seq_one_letter_code
_entity_poly.pdbx_strand_id
1 'polypeptide(L)'
;MIEANVASRRAAIESAGKRELYDSLTPREADILKLVAQNLLNREIAEKLGIQEHTVKIHRSNGCRKLGVRSALEVSSLLREIGEL
;
A
#
# COMPACT_ATOMS: atom_id res chain seq x y z
N MET A 1 10.70 -5.72 -33.04
CA MET A 1 11.65 -5.38 -31.94
C MET A 1 11.36 -4.03 -31.26
N ILE A 2 10.38 -3.23 -31.73
CA ILE A 2 10.04 -1.90 -31.14
C ILE A 2 9.03 -2.00 -29.97
N GLU A 3 8.05 -2.91 -30.04
CA GLU A 3 6.95 -3.00 -29.06
C GLU A 3 7.38 -3.44 -27.66
N ALA A 4 8.36 -4.35 -27.57
CA ALA A 4 8.87 -4.84 -26.29
C ALA A 4 9.53 -3.73 -25.44
N ASN A 5 10.19 -2.77 -26.07
CA ASN A 5 10.84 -1.64 -25.37
C ASN A 5 9.79 -0.67 -24.79
N VAL A 6 8.72 -0.41 -25.53
CA VAL A 6 7.64 0.51 -25.10
C VAL A 6 6.86 -0.06 -23.92
N ALA A 7 6.55 -1.36 -23.92
CA ALA A 7 5.82 -2.00 -22.82
C ALA A 7 6.63 -2.01 -21.52
N SER A 8 7.90 -2.39 -21.56
CA SER A 8 8.80 -2.37 -20.39
C SER A 8 8.98 -0.96 -19.83
N ARG A 9 9.05 0.06 -20.70
CA ARG A 9 9.18 1.45 -20.25
C ARG A 9 7.92 1.95 -19.54
N ARG A 10 6.72 1.59 -20.04
CA ARG A 10 5.44 1.95 -19.40
C ARG A 10 5.30 1.33 -18.02
N ALA A 11 5.60 0.04 -17.89
CA ALA A 11 5.56 -0.65 -16.60
C ALA A 11 6.51 0.00 -15.58
N ALA A 12 7.74 0.34 -16.00
CA ALA A 12 8.69 1.02 -15.12
C ALA A 12 8.19 2.40 -14.64
N ILE A 13 7.52 3.17 -15.50
CA ILE A 13 6.93 4.46 -15.13
C ILE A 13 5.78 4.27 -14.14
N GLU A 14 4.92 3.27 -14.37
CA GLU A 14 3.81 2.96 -13.48
C GLU A 14 4.29 2.54 -12.08
N SER A 15 5.27 1.63 -12.01
CA SER A 15 5.86 1.20 -10.75
C SER A 15 6.59 2.34 -10.03
N ALA A 16 7.25 3.25 -10.76
CA ALA A 16 7.84 4.46 -10.17
C ALA A 16 6.79 5.39 -9.56
N GLY A 17 5.65 5.59 -10.24
CA GLY A 17 4.53 6.37 -9.70
C GLY A 17 3.94 5.73 -8.43
N LYS A 18 3.75 4.41 -8.42
CA LYS A 18 3.30 3.67 -7.22
C LYS A 18 4.29 3.81 -6.07
N ARG A 19 5.60 3.82 -6.37
CA ARG A 19 6.65 4.03 -5.37
C ARG A 19 6.59 5.43 -4.76
N GLU A 20 6.41 6.46 -5.56
CA GLU A 20 6.28 7.83 -5.08
C GLU A 20 5.04 8.00 -4.17
N LEU A 21 3.90 7.41 -4.55
CA LEU A 21 2.71 7.38 -3.69
C LEU A 21 2.99 6.67 -2.35
N TYR A 22 3.72 5.57 -2.38
CA TYR A 22 4.12 4.85 -1.17
C TYR A 22 5.04 5.68 -0.28
N ASP A 23 6.03 6.36 -0.85
CA ASP A 23 6.97 7.19 -0.10
C ASP A 23 6.28 8.45 0.50
N SER A 24 5.08 8.82 0.02
CA SER A 24 4.25 9.89 0.61
C SER A 24 3.49 9.47 1.90
N LEU A 25 3.51 8.18 2.22
CA LEU A 25 2.89 7.66 3.43
C LEU A 25 3.68 8.11 4.68
N THR A 26 2.95 8.37 5.75
CA THR A 26 3.59 8.43 7.07
C THR A 26 4.05 7.03 7.50
N PRO A 27 5.04 6.91 8.40
CA PRO A 27 5.50 5.61 8.88
C PRO A 27 4.35 4.74 9.42
N ARG A 28 3.40 5.34 10.14
CA ARG A 28 2.26 4.61 10.70
C ARG A 28 1.26 4.13 9.64
N GLU A 29 1.03 4.93 8.60
CA GLU A 29 0.20 4.50 7.47
C GLU A 29 0.85 3.33 6.73
N ALA A 30 2.16 3.39 6.48
CA ALA A 30 2.91 2.31 5.87
C ALA A 30 2.86 1.01 6.70
N ASP A 31 3.13 1.09 8.01
CA ASP A 31 3.04 -0.06 8.93
C ASP A 31 1.67 -0.74 8.86
N ILE A 32 0.60 0.06 8.94
CA ILE A 32 -0.77 -0.44 8.93
C ILE A 32 -1.10 -1.08 7.59
N LEU A 33 -0.73 -0.46 6.47
CA LEU A 33 -1.00 -1.01 5.14
C LEU A 33 -0.23 -2.31 4.87
N LYS A 34 0.99 -2.46 5.40
CA LYS A 34 1.72 -3.75 5.36
C LYS A 34 0.96 -4.86 6.06
N LEU A 35 0.33 -4.57 7.21
CA LEU A 35 -0.49 -5.55 7.94
C LEU A 35 -1.83 -5.82 7.24
N VAL A 36 -2.48 -4.79 6.68
CA VAL A 36 -3.68 -4.96 5.86
C VAL A 36 -3.41 -5.89 4.68
N ALA A 37 -2.24 -5.74 4.05
CA ALA A 37 -1.85 -6.55 2.91
C ALA A 37 -1.48 -8.02 3.26
N GLN A 38 -1.27 -8.31 4.55
CA GLN A 38 -1.21 -9.65 5.14
C GLN A 38 -2.60 -10.19 5.54
N ASN A 39 -3.67 -9.49 5.15
CA ASN A 39 -5.07 -9.84 5.41
C ASN A 39 -5.49 -9.77 6.89
N LEU A 40 -4.79 -8.96 7.71
CA LEU A 40 -5.21 -8.70 9.09
C LEU A 40 -6.40 -7.73 9.13
N LEU A 41 -7.34 -8.01 10.02
CA LEU A 41 -8.45 -7.14 10.37
C LEU A 41 -7.98 -5.94 11.20
N ASN A 42 -8.73 -4.84 11.16
CA ASN A 42 -8.39 -3.62 11.92
C ASN A 42 -8.20 -3.90 13.42
N ARG A 43 -8.97 -4.84 13.98
CA ARG A 43 -8.87 -5.26 15.38
C ARG A 43 -7.55 -5.99 15.66
N GLU A 44 -7.16 -6.93 14.82
CA GLU A 44 -5.89 -7.68 14.97
C GLU A 44 -4.68 -6.75 14.82
N ILE A 45 -4.76 -5.79 13.90
CA ILE A 45 -3.75 -4.73 13.73
C ILE A 45 -3.65 -3.87 14.99
N ALA A 46 -4.79 -3.47 15.56
CA ALA A 46 -4.86 -2.67 16.77
C ALA A 46 -4.21 -3.40 17.96
N GLU A 47 -4.53 -4.69 18.13
CA GLU A 47 -3.92 -5.56 19.13
C GLU A 47 -2.40 -5.69 18.93
N LYS A 48 -1.94 -5.91 17.68
CA LYS A 48 -0.52 -6.04 17.34
C LYS A 48 0.29 -4.75 17.58
N LEU A 49 -0.32 -3.59 17.34
CA LEU A 49 0.33 -2.28 17.46
C LEU A 49 0.11 -1.60 18.82
N GLY A 50 -0.72 -2.19 19.71
CA GLY A 50 -1.05 -1.61 21.01
C GLY A 50 -1.82 -0.29 20.93
N ILE A 51 -2.68 -0.12 19.91
CA ILE A 51 -3.47 1.11 19.70
C ILE A 51 -4.96 0.79 19.58
N GLN A 52 -5.82 1.82 19.50
CA GLN A 52 -7.25 1.63 19.32
C GLN A 52 -7.61 1.28 17.86
N GLU A 53 -8.62 0.42 17.68
CA GLU A 53 -9.14 0.04 16.36
C GLU A 53 -9.59 1.26 15.53
N HIS A 54 -10.18 2.27 16.19
CA HIS A 54 -10.55 3.53 15.53
C HIS A 54 -9.33 4.26 14.95
N THR A 55 -8.21 4.28 15.67
CA THR A 55 -6.95 4.87 15.20
C THR A 55 -6.41 4.11 13.97
N VAL A 56 -6.51 2.78 13.97
CA VAL A 56 -6.18 1.96 12.79
C VAL A 56 -7.06 2.34 11.59
N LYS A 57 -8.38 2.51 11.79
CA LYS A 57 -9.32 2.92 10.72
C LYS A 57 -8.92 4.26 10.09
N ILE A 58 -8.51 5.25 10.90
CA ILE A 58 -8.06 6.56 10.41
C ILE A 58 -6.81 6.41 9.55
N HIS A 59 -5.75 5.79 10.08
CA HIS A 59 -4.50 5.63 9.33
C HIS A 59 -4.67 4.77 8.08
N ARG A 60 -5.45 3.68 8.15
CA ARG A 60 -5.77 2.87 6.98
C ARG A 60 -6.51 3.69 5.93
N SER A 61 -7.51 4.47 6.31
CA SER A 61 -8.26 5.33 5.38
C SER A 61 -7.35 6.35 4.71
N ASN A 62 -6.51 7.04 5.48
CA ASN A 62 -5.57 8.03 4.95
C ASN A 62 -4.53 7.39 4.03
N GLY A 63 -3.95 6.26 4.43
CA GLY A 63 -2.98 5.52 3.62
C GLY A 63 -3.60 5.02 2.31
N CYS A 64 -4.79 4.39 2.37
CA CYS A 64 -5.52 3.96 1.18
C CYS A 64 -5.83 5.13 0.24
N ARG A 65 -6.24 6.28 0.78
CA ARG A 65 -6.49 7.49 0.01
C ARG A 65 -5.24 8.01 -0.70
N LYS A 66 -4.09 8.03 -0.02
CA LYS A 66 -2.81 8.43 -0.60
C LYS A 66 -2.35 7.48 -1.71
N LEU A 67 -2.54 6.17 -1.53
CA LEU A 67 -2.22 5.17 -2.56
C LEU A 67 -3.25 5.07 -3.69
N GLY A 68 -4.41 5.72 -3.57
CA GLY A 68 -5.49 5.62 -4.55
C GLY A 68 -6.20 4.26 -4.59
N VAL A 69 -6.07 3.46 -3.52
CA VAL A 69 -6.62 2.09 -3.42
C VAL A 69 -7.83 2.04 -2.49
N ARG A 70 -8.70 1.05 -2.68
CA ARG A 70 -9.97 0.92 -1.94
C ARG A 70 -10.12 -0.39 -1.18
N SER A 71 -9.32 -1.40 -1.49
CA SER A 71 -9.44 -2.74 -0.92
C SER A 71 -8.11 -3.27 -0.39
N ALA A 72 -8.16 -4.20 0.57
CA ALA A 72 -6.97 -4.87 1.08
C ALA A 72 -6.23 -5.64 -0.03
N LEU A 73 -6.97 -6.16 -1.02
CA LEU A 73 -6.41 -6.83 -2.18
C LEU A 73 -5.61 -5.86 -3.07
N GLU A 74 -6.14 -4.67 -3.35
CA GLU A 74 -5.42 -3.63 -4.09
C GLU A 74 -4.16 -3.17 -3.34
N VAL A 75 -4.24 -3.01 -2.00
CA VAL A 75 -3.05 -2.70 -1.17
C VAL A 75 -2.01 -3.82 -1.35
N SER A 76 -2.41 -5.09 -1.22
CA SER A 76 -1.49 -6.22 -1.36
C SER A 76 -0.84 -6.30 -2.74
N SER A 77 -1.62 -6.09 -3.81
CA SER A 77 -1.10 -6.07 -5.17
C SER A 77 -0.09 -4.93 -5.37
N LEU A 78 -0.42 -3.71 -4.93
CA LEU A 78 0.44 -2.54 -5.09
C LEU A 78 1.76 -2.72 -4.33
N LEU A 79 1.70 -3.14 -3.05
CA LEU A 79 2.90 -3.32 -2.23
C LEU A 79 3.83 -4.41 -2.77
N ARG A 80 3.29 -5.50 -3.32
CA ARG A 80 4.09 -6.56 -3.97
C ARG A 80 4.78 -6.05 -5.23
N GLU A 81 4.11 -5.24 -6.03
CA GLU A 81 4.67 -4.70 -7.27
C GLU A 81 5.88 -3.80 -7.01
N ILE A 82 5.87 -3.03 -5.92
CA ILE A 82 6.96 -2.13 -5.54
C ILE A 82 7.96 -2.74 -4.54
N GLY A 83 7.79 -4.01 -4.15
CA GLY A 83 8.72 -4.74 -3.28
C GLY A 83 8.68 -4.35 -1.79
N GLU A 84 7.53 -3.87 -1.28
CA GLU A 84 7.36 -3.40 0.11
C GLU A 84 6.60 -4.39 1.01
N LEU A 85 6.41 -5.62 0.53
CA LEU A 85 5.69 -6.69 1.20
C LEU A 85 6.55 -7.94 1.38
#